data_AF-A0A831TJW6-F1
#
_entry.id   AF-A0A831TJW6-F1
#
_cell.length_a   1.000
_cell.length_b   1.000
_cell.length_c   1.000
_cell.angle_alpha   90.00
_cell.angle_beta   90.00
_cell.angle_gamma   90.00
#
_symmetry.space_group_name_H-M   'P 1'
#
loop_
_entity.id
_entity.type
_entity.pdbx_description
1 polymer ?
#
loop_
_entity_poly.entity_id
_entity_poly.type
_entity_poly.pdbx_seq_one_letter_code
_entity_poly.pdbx_strand_id
1 'polypeptide(L)'
;MTDKDGNEEKLIVRMVTGEVKEEKEPGPLSGAYWEGEFRLELVANDGALLHALDLNPAFGSGPLTFAQNRDFDISFEDYNNDGQPDFSIGQYASSNGFTYNLYSLMLEGIAVIHQDLFSADSKYSILYEKAGNTSFKNRFYDMDKGTYTDTLFTWQGEQFVRTECEGFGMAIIEIC
;
A
#
# COMPACT_ATOMS: atom_id res chain seq x y z
N MET A 1 14.15 -8.00 -5.72
CA MET A 1 14.44 -6.88 -4.78
C MET A 1 15.44 -7.38 -3.76
N THR A 2 16.04 -6.49 -2.96
CA THR A 2 16.87 -6.89 -1.82
C THR A 2 16.37 -6.10 -0.60
N ASP A 3 16.21 -6.75 0.55
CA ASP A 3 16.04 -6.10 1.86
C ASP A 3 17.34 -5.39 2.36
N LYS A 4 18.31 -5.24 1.46
CA LYS A 4 19.67 -4.72 1.66
C LYS A 4 20.62 -5.62 2.47
N ASP A 5 20.29 -6.89 2.66
CA ASP A 5 21.22 -7.90 3.18
C ASP A 5 22.27 -8.37 2.14
N GLY A 6 22.06 -8.04 0.86
CA GLY A 6 22.94 -8.38 -0.27
C GLY A 6 22.51 -9.61 -1.07
N ASN A 7 21.42 -10.27 -0.70
CA ASN A 7 20.82 -11.39 -1.41
C ASN A 7 19.62 -10.94 -2.26
N GLU A 8 19.39 -11.61 -3.39
CA GLU A 8 18.18 -11.38 -4.18
C GLU A 8 16.99 -12.11 -3.59
N GLU A 9 15.90 -11.39 -3.44
CA GLU A 9 14.64 -11.87 -2.88
C GLU A 9 13.47 -11.48 -3.77
N LYS A 10 12.36 -12.19 -3.59
CA LYS A 10 11.11 -11.99 -4.30
C LYS A 10 9.98 -11.82 -3.30
N LEU A 11 9.26 -10.71 -3.43
CA LEU A 11 7.99 -10.49 -2.76
C LEU A 11 6.86 -11.03 -3.64
N ILE A 12 6.03 -11.90 -3.08
CA ILE A 12 4.93 -12.56 -3.79
C ILE A 12 3.63 -12.30 -3.03
N VAL A 13 2.58 -11.91 -3.74
CA VAL A 13 1.21 -11.93 -3.22
C VAL A 13 0.59 -13.27 -3.60
N ARG A 14 0.41 -14.17 -2.63
CA ARG A 14 -0.13 -15.50 -2.83
C ARG A 14 -1.55 -15.60 -2.31
N MET A 15 -2.47 -16.13 -3.14
CA MET A 15 -3.77 -16.60 -2.66
C MET A 15 -3.60 -17.93 -1.91
N VAL A 16 -4.04 -17.98 -0.66
CA VAL A 16 -3.95 -19.15 0.24
C VAL A 16 -5.20 -20.01 0.12
N THR A 17 -6.37 -19.38 0.19
CA THR A 17 -7.69 -19.99 -0.02
C THR A 17 -8.56 -19.00 -0.78
N GLY A 18 -9.51 -19.50 -1.57
CA GLY A 18 -10.37 -18.64 -2.36
C GLY A 18 -10.76 -19.28 -3.69
N GLU A 19 -11.35 -18.47 -4.54
CA GLU A 19 -11.82 -18.87 -5.86
C GLU A 19 -11.68 -17.75 -6.88
N VAL A 20 -11.75 -18.11 -8.16
CA VAL A 20 -11.96 -17.16 -9.24
C VAL A 20 -13.45 -16.97 -9.44
N LYS A 21 -13.90 -15.73 -9.41
CA LYS A 21 -15.26 -15.32 -9.75
C LYS A 21 -15.27 -14.50 -11.03
N GLU A 22 -16.45 -14.32 -11.61
CA GLU A 22 -16.66 -13.52 -12.82
C GLU A 22 -17.81 -12.53 -12.57
N GLU A 23 -17.53 -11.23 -12.71
CA GLU A 23 -18.54 -10.16 -12.70
C GLU A 23 -18.87 -9.75 -14.14
N LYS A 24 -20.14 -9.90 -14.51
CA LYS A 24 -20.63 -9.62 -15.87
C LYS A 24 -21.13 -8.21 -16.03
N GLU A 25 -21.52 -7.57 -14.94
CA GLU A 25 -21.96 -6.19 -14.95
C GLU A 25 -20.77 -5.23 -15.00
N PRO A 26 -20.90 -4.07 -15.65
CA PRO A 26 -19.86 -3.05 -15.63
C PRO A 26 -19.60 -2.55 -14.20
N GLY A 27 -18.34 -2.52 -13.80
CA GLY A 27 -17.96 -2.14 -12.45
C GLY A 27 -16.45 -2.27 -12.18
N PRO A 28 -16.00 -1.91 -10.97
CA PRO A 28 -14.59 -1.90 -10.58
C PRO A 28 -13.92 -3.28 -10.55
N LEU A 29 -14.73 -4.35 -10.47
CA LEU A 29 -14.31 -5.76 -10.53
C LEU A 29 -14.83 -6.47 -11.79
N SER A 30 -15.28 -5.74 -12.81
CA SER A 30 -15.81 -6.34 -14.05
C SER A 30 -14.79 -7.28 -14.71
N GLY A 31 -15.25 -8.47 -15.10
CA GLY A 31 -14.42 -9.57 -15.57
C GLY A 31 -14.07 -10.57 -14.47
N ALA A 32 -13.01 -11.35 -14.69
CA ALA A 32 -12.55 -12.34 -13.73
C ALA A 32 -11.75 -11.69 -12.59
N TYR A 33 -12.01 -12.10 -11.34
CA TYR A 33 -11.27 -11.66 -10.17
C TYR A 33 -11.04 -12.81 -9.20
N TRP A 34 -9.95 -12.75 -8.46
CA TRP A 34 -9.69 -13.61 -7.32
C TRP A 34 -10.41 -13.04 -6.10
N GLU A 35 -11.06 -13.90 -5.32
CA GLU A 35 -11.63 -13.56 -4.00
C GLU A 35 -11.20 -14.59 -2.97
N GLY A 36 -10.65 -14.14 -1.83
CA GLY A 36 -10.28 -15.04 -0.73
C GLY A 36 -9.23 -14.50 0.23
N GLU A 37 -8.47 -15.42 0.81
CA GLU A 37 -7.38 -15.14 1.74
C GLU A 37 -6.04 -15.07 1.00
N PHE A 38 -5.27 -14.03 1.28
CA PHE A 38 -3.98 -13.76 0.66
C PHE A 38 -2.89 -13.57 1.70
N ARG A 39 -1.65 -13.79 1.25
CA ARG A 39 -0.44 -13.67 2.05
C ARG A 39 0.65 -13.01 1.23
N LEU A 40 1.43 -12.15 1.86
CA LEU A 40 2.73 -11.73 1.35
C LEU A 40 3.77 -12.78 1.73
N GLU A 41 4.52 -13.25 0.75
CA GLU A 41 5.65 -14.15 0.94
C GLU A 41 6.93 -13.45 0.50
N LEU A 42 7.90 -13.38 1.40
CA LEU A 42 9.27 -13.04 1.07
C LEU A 42 10.03 -14.34 0.84
N VAL A 43 10.57 -14.50 -0.37
CA VAL A 43 11.19 -15.74 -0.82
C VAL A 43 12.61 -15.46 -1.30
N ALA A 44 13.57 -16.25 -0.82
CA ALA A 44 14.96 -16.21 -1.26
C ALA A 44 15.10 -16.61 -2.74
N ASN A 45 16.23 -16.29 -3.35
CA ASN A 45 16.46 -16.62 -4.77
C ASN A 45 16.37 -18.14 -5.07
N ASP A 46 16.73 -18.99 -4.11
CA ASP A 46 16.64 -20.45 -4.23
C ASP A 46 15.23 -21.01 -4.03
N GLY A 47 14.26 -20.15 -3.72
CA GLY A 47 12.86 -20.51 -3.47
C GLY A 47 12.52 -20.78 -2.01
N ALA A 48 13.48 -20.66 -1.07
CA ALA A 48 13.20 -20.80 0.35
C ALA A 48 12.29 -19.66 0.86
N LEU A 49 11.23 -20.01 1.59
CA LEU A 49 10.38 -19.02 2.25
C LEU A 49 11.13 -18.41 3.43
N LEU A 50 11.38 -17.10 3.36
CA LEU A 50 12.07 -16.34 4.41
C LEU A 50 11.06 -15.79 5.43
N HIS A 51 9.97 -15.20 4.95
CA HIS A 51 8.92 -14.65 5.79
C HIS A 51 7.55 -14.72 5.11
N ALA A 52 6.50 -14.75 5.93
CA ALA A 52 5.11 -14.76 5.48
C ALA A 52 4.27 -13.84 6.36
N LEU A 53 3.44 -13.01 5.74
CA LEU A 53 2.48 -12.15 6.43
C LEU A 53 1.09 -12.31 5.81
N ASP A 54 0.12 -12.79 6.58
CA ASP A 54 -1.28 -12.87 6.13
C ASP A 54 -1.83 -11.44 5.92
N LEU A 55 -2.41 -11.18 4.75
CA LEU A 55 -2.87 -9.84 4.35
C LEU A 55 -4.23 -9.49 4.93
N ASN A 56 -5.17 -10.44 4.92
CA ASN A 56 -6.57 -10.19 5.29
C ASN A 56 -6.75 -9.56 6.67
N PRO A 57 -6.01 -9.96 7.74
CA PRO A 57 -6.10 -9.30 9.04
C PRO A 57 -5.84 -7.79 8.99
N ALA A 58 -4.96 -7.33 8.10
CA ALA A 58 -4.66 -5.92 7.95
C ALA A 58 -5.79 -5.12 7.28
N PHE A 59 -6.78 -5.80 6.69
CA PHE A 59 -7.96 -5.22 6.04
C PHE A 59 -9.27 -5.63 6.73
N GLY A 60 -9.23 -5.93 8.04
CA GLY A 60 -10.42 -6.28 8.81
C GLY A 60 -10.88 -7.74 8.68
N SER A 61 -10.00 -8.64 8.21
CA SER A 61 -10.18 -10.10 8.18
C SER A 61 -11.27 -10.64 7.24
N GLY A 62 -11.85 -9.81 6.39
CA GLY A 62 -12.73 -10.25 5.30
C GLY A 62 -11.92 -10.77 4.09
N PRO A 63 -12.59 -11.44 3.12
CA PRO A 63 -11.94 -11.84 1.87
C PRO A 63 -11.48 -10.60 1.09
N LEU A 64 -10.29 -10.68 0.51
CA LEU A 64 -9.75 -9.66 -0.39
C LEU A 64 -10.10 -9.99 -1.83
N THR A 65 -10.10 -8.96 -2.68
CA THR A 65 -10.38 -9.10 -4.11
C THR A 65 -9.29 -8.50 -4.98
N PHE A 66 -8.93 -9.23 -6.04
CA PHE A 66 -7.97 -8.78 -7.05
C PHE A 66 -8.43 -9.19 -8.46
N ALA A 67 -8.86 -8.22 -9.25
CA ALA A 67 -9.20 -8.39 -10.66
C ALA A 67 -8.00 -8.88 -11.49
N GLN A 68 -8.22 -9.88 -12.35
CA GLN A 68 -7.19 -10.50 -13.18
C GLN A 68 -6.76 -9.64 -14.37
N ASN A 69 -7.61 -8.69 -14.77
CA ASN A 69 -7.37 -7.77 -15.87
C ASN A 69 -6.65 -6.48 -15.45
N ARG A 70 -6.09 -6.45 -14.23
CA ARG A 70 -5.35 -5.30 -13.70
C ARG A 70 -3.96 -5.75 -13.26
N ASP A 71 -2.97 -4.94 -13.61
CA ASP A 71 -1.58 -5.18 -13.24
C ASP A 71 -1.40 -5.11 -11.72
N PHE A 72 -0.55 -5.98 -11.20
CA PHE A 72 -0.18 -6.05 -9.80
C PHE A 72 1.33 -5.87 -9.65
N ASP A 73 1.83 -4.74 -10.15
CA ASP A 73 3.22 -4.34 -9.97
C ASP A 73 3.38 -3.63 -8.63
N ILE A 74 4.26 -4.16 -7.77
CA ILE A 74 4.56 -3.56 -6.48
C ILE A 74 5.68 -2.52 -6.68
N SER A 75 5.41 -1.29 -6.23
CA SER A 75 6.37 -0.20 -6.26
C SER A 75 7.01 -0.03 -4.88
N PHE A 76 8.30 0.33 -4.86
CA PHE A 76 9.10 0.44 -3.64
C PHE A 76 9.67 1.85 -3.47
N GLU A 77 9.71 2.33 -2.24
CA GLU A 77 10.35 3.57 -1.80
C GLU A 77 10.68 3.46 -0.31
N ASP A 78 11.64 4.23 0.20
CA ASP A 78 11.94 4.32 1.64
C ASP A 78 11.23 5.56 2.22
N TYR A 79 10.01 5.42 2.73
CA TYR A 79 9.19 6.54 3.19
C TYR A 79 9.54 6.98 4.61
N ASN A 80 10.09 6.09 5.44
CA ASN A 80 10.43 6.36 6.83
C ASN A 80 11.94 6.66 7.04
N ASN A 81 12.74 6.58 5.98
CA ASN A 81 14.18 6.82 5.94
C ASN A 81 14.96 5.90 6.91
N ASP A 82 14.50 4.67 7.10
CA ASP A 82 15.22 3.64 7.86
C ASP A 82 16.20 2.84 7.00
N GLY A 83 16.20 3.10 5.69
CA GLY A 83 17.03 2.39 4.74
C GLY A 83 16.40 1.09 4.25
N GLN A 84 15.18 0.73 4.60
CA GLN A 84 14.49 -0.45 4.11
C GLN A 84 13.46 -0.08 3.03
N PRO A 85 13.18 -0.98 2.07
CA PRO A 85 12.14 -0.72 1.07
C PRO A 85 10.74 -0.83 1.70
N ASP A 86 9.95 0.24 1.56
CA ASP A 86 8.53 0.26 1.85
C ASP A 86 7.70 0.08 0.58
N PHE A 87 6.50 -0.47 0.72
CA PHE A 87 5.55 -0.67 -0.37
C PHE A 87 4.10 -0.62 0.14
N SER A 88 3.16 -0.46 -0.78
CA SER A 88 1.73 -0.45 -0.46
C SER A 88 0.99 -1.61 -1.11
N ILE A 89 -0.05 -2.09 -0.43
CA ILE A 89 -1.07 -2.99 -1.00
C ILE A 89 -2.43 -2.32 -0.83
N GLY A 90 -3.21 -2.26 -1.91
CA GLY A 90 -4.51 -1.64 -1.98
C GLY A 90 -5.65 -2.64 -2.14
N GLN A 91 -6.80 -2.28 -1.59
CA GLN A 91 -8.07 -2.98 -1.76
C GLN A 91 -9.17 -2.02 -2.19
N TYR A 92 -10.03 -2.48 -3.10
CA TYR A 92 -11.17 -1.70 -3.54
C TYR A 92 -12.05 -1.35 -2.32
N ALA A 93 -12.30 -0.06 -2.13
CA ALA A 93 -13.15 0.43 -1.05
C ALA A 93 -14.42 1.07 -1.60
N SER A 94 -14.29 1.96 -2.59
CA SER A 94 -15.44 2.60 -3.23
C SER A 94 -15.08 3.11 -4.63
N SER A 95 -16.05 3.68 -5.34
CA SER A 95 -15.83 4.37 -6.61
C SER A 95 -14.84 5.53 -6.52
N ASN A 96 -14.60 6.06 -5.32
CA ASN A 96 -13.74 7.22 -5.11
C ASN A 96 -12.29 6.86 -4.73
N GLY A 97 -11.99 5.57 -4.53
CA GLY A 97 -10.66 5.17 -4.13
C GLY A 97 -10.57 3.79 -3.49
N PHE A 98 -9.33 3.44 -3.17
CA PHE A 98 -8.92 2.19 -2.55
C PHE A 98 -8.42 2.48 -1.13
N THR A 99 -8.57 1.51 -0.25
CA THR A 99 -7.90 1.53 1.06
C THR A 99 -6.56 0.85 0.92
N TYR A 100 -5.49 1.49 1.39
CA TYR A 100 -4.13 1.01 1.31
C TYR A 100 -3.54 0.80 2.70
N ASN A 101 -2.73 -0.24 2.82
CA ASN A 101 -1.81 -0.42 3.92
C ASN A 101 -0.38 -0.27 3.40
N LEU A 102 0.51 0.26 4.24
CA LEU A 102 1.94 0.35 3.94
C LEU A 102 2.69 -0.70 4.77
N TYR A 103 3.69 -1.27 4.13
CA TYR A 103 4.55 -2.32 4.67
C TYR A 103 6.00 -1.95 4.45
N SER A 104 6.89 -2.44 5.31
CA SER A 104 8.34 -2.34 5.16
C SER A 104 8.97 -3.74 5.07
N LEU A 105 9.99 -3.88 4.24
CA LEU A 105 10.83 -5.08 4.15
C LEU A 105 12.03 -4.95 5.10
N MET A 106 11.82 -5.32 6.35
CA MET A 106 12.84 -5.33 7.41
C MET A 106 13.67 -6.63 7.35
N LEU A 107 14.84 -6.64 8.01
CA LEU A 107 15.71 -7.82 8.10
C LEU A 107 15.01 -9.02 8.77
N GLU A 108 14.12 -8.75 9.72
CA GLU A 108 13.28 -9.76 10.39
C GLU A 108 12.07 -10.22 9.56
N GLY A 109 11.78 -9.53 8.44
CA GLY A 109 10.68 -9.83 7.55
C GLY A 109 9.78 -8.63 7.25
N ILE A 110 8.52 -8.93 6.93
CA ILE A 110 7.55 -7.92 6.46
C ILE A 110 6.83 -7.33 7.67
N ALA A 111 6.95 -6.01 7.86
CA ALA A 111 6.26 -5.28 8.92
C ALA A 111 5.16 -4.38 8.34
N VAL A 112 4.05 -4.22 9.07
CA VAL A 112 3.02 -3.22 8.74
C VAL A 112 3.41 -1.90 9.40
N ILE A 113 3.54 -0.83 8.61
CA ILE A 113 3.98 0.49 9.10
C ILE A 113 2.89 1.57 9.04
N HIS A 114 1.79 1.28 8.34
CA HIS A 114 0.57 2.07 8.35
C HIS A 114 -0.62 1.27 7.82
N GLN A 115 -1.82 1.54 8.32
CA GLN A 115 -3.05 0.87 7.90
C GLN A 115 -4.16 1.87 7.56
N ASP A 116 -5.13 1.42 6.76
CA ASP A 116 -6.39 2.10 6.51
C ASP A 116 -6.28 3.46 5.82
N LEU A 117 -5.30 3.61 4.92
CA LEU A 117 -5.11 4.84 4.15
C LEU A 117 -6.01 4.87 2.92
N PHE A 118 -7.12 5.60 2.99
CA PHE A 118 -7.98 5.82 1.83
C PHE A 118 -7.31 6.77 0.83
N SER A 119 -7.11 6.30 -0.40
CA SER A 119 -6.42 7.04 -1.46
C SER A 119 -7.24 7.02 -2.75
N ALA A 120 -7.29 8.15 -3.44
CA ALA A 120 -7.96 8.32 -4.73
C ALA A 120 -7.15 7.72 -5.89
N ASP A 121 -6.87 6.42 -5.80
CA ASP A 121 -6.23 5.60 -6.81
C ASP A 121 -6.98 4.25 -6.92
N SER A 122 -6.60 3.43 -7.90
CA SER A 122 -7.21 2.12 -8.17
C SER A 122 -6.20 1.00 -8.42
N LYS A 123 -4.89 1.30 -8.42
CA LYS A 123 -3.84 0.29 -8.52
C LYS A 123 -3.74 -0.51 -7.24
N TYR A 124 -3.33 -1.78 -7.32
CA TYR A 124 -3.13 -2.60 -6.13
C TYR A 124 -1.85 -2.27 -5.36
N SER A 125 -0.96 -1.46 -5.94
CA SER A 125 0.17 -0.84 -5.25
C SER A 125 0.38 0.55 -5.83
N ILE A 126 0.64 1.52 -4.97
CA ILE A 126 0.92 2.90 -5.34
C ILE A 126 2.25 3.37 -4.77
N LEU A 127 2.96 4.13 -5.60
CA LEU A 127 4.12 4.91 -5.23
C LEU A 127 3.62 6.31 -4.84
N TYR A 128 3.55 6.58 -3.55
CA TYR A 128 3.21 7.90 -3.03
C TYR A 128 4.35 8.89 -3.34
N GLU A 129 3.98 10.14 -3.56
CA GLU A 129 4.95 11.22 -3.74
C GLU A 129 5.61 11.54 -2.39
N LYS A 130 6.94 11.43 -2.30
CA LYS A 130 7.67 11.88 -1.11
C LYS A 130 7.54 13.40 -0.96
N ALA A 131 7.29 13.84 0.27
CA ALA A 131 7.25 15.25 0.66
C ALA A 131 8.41 15.65 1.58
N GLY A 132 9.39 14.76 1.74
CA GLY A 132 10.53 14.90 2.63
C GLY A 132 11.22 13.55 2.82
N ASN A 133 12.21 13.50 3.71
CA ASN A 133 12.93 12.25 3.97
C ASN A 133 12.01 11.20 4.62
N THR A 134 11.14 11.64 5.54
CA THR A 134 10.29 10.78 6.38
C THR A 134 8.80 11.09 6.20
N SER A 135 8.39 11.54 5.01
CA SER A 135 7.02 11.96 4.73
C SER A 135 6.61 11.75 3.27
N PHE A 136 5.31 11.56 3.06
CA PHE A 136 4.70 11.41 1.74
C PHE A 136 3.32 12.06 1.68
N LYS A 137 2.87 12.35 0.46
CA LYS A 137 1.52 12.87 0.18
C LYS A 137 0.56 11.74 -0.13
N ASN A 138 -0.60 11.78 0.49
CA ASN A 138 -1.77 11.02 0.06
C ASN A 138 -2.82 11.97 -0.52
N ARG A 139 -3.43 11.59 -1.63
CA ARG A 139 -4.54 12.30 -2.26
C ARG A 139 -5.82 11.50 -2.10
N PHE A 140 -6.90 12.13 -1.65
CA PHE A 140 -8.22 11.52 -1.52
C PHE A 140 -9.33 12.49 -1.92
N TYR A 141 -10.54 11.99 -2.17
CA TYR A 141 -11.71 12.83 -2.42
C TYR A 141 -12.37 13.24 -1.10
N ASP A 142 -12.34 14.53 -0.79
CA ASP A 142 -12.98 15.12 0.38
C ASP A 142 -14.46 15.38 0.04
N MET A 143 -15.36 14.56 0.61
CA MET A 143 -16.80 14.63 0.35
C MET A 143 -17.42 15.95 0.85
N ASP A 144 -16.87 16.53 1.92
CA ASP A 144 -17.39 17.77 2.50
C ASP A 144 -17.03 18.98 1.63
N LYS A 145 -15.81 18.97 1.05
CA LYS A 145 -15.36 20.02 0.13
C LYS A 145 -15.77 19.78 -1.32
N GLY A 146 -16.19 18.57 -1.67
CA GLY A 146 -16.52 18.16 -3.03
C GLY A 146 -15.32 18.23 -3.99
N THR A 147 -14.10 17.99 -3.49
CA THR A 147 -12.87 18.09 -4.28
C THR A 147 -11.80 17.13 -3.79
N TYR A 148 -10.81 16.85 -4.65
CA TYR A 148 -9.61 16.15 -4.21
C TYR A 148 -8.77 17.03 -3.29
N THR A 149 -8.28 16.43 -2.21
CA THR A 149 -7.42 17.06 -1.21
C THR A 149 -6.18 16.21 -1.02
N ASP A 150 -5.03 16.88 -0.94
CA ASP A 150 -3.77 16.25 -0.56
C ASP A 150 -3.57 16.36 0.95
N THR A 151 -2.96 15.33 1.53
CA THR A 151 -2.63 15.25 2.95
C THR A 151 -1.21 14.76 3.13
N LEU A 152 -0.53 15.34 4.09
CA LEU A 152 0.81 14.93 4.46
C LEU A 152 0.72 13.83 5.51
N PHE A 153 1.55 12.80 5.34
CA PHE A 153 1.80 11.78 6.33
C PHE A 153 3.26 11.84 6.72
N THR A 154 3.56 11.90 8.01
CA THR A 154 4.92 12.02 8.53
C THR A 154 5.20 10.90 9.52
N TRP A 155 6.35 10.26 9.39
CA TRP A 155 6.82 9.23 10.30
C TRP A 155 7.04 9.81 11.71
N GLN A 156 6.50 9.15 12.73
CA GLN A 156 6.66 9.54 14.14
C GLN A 156 7.37 8.44 14.96
N GLY A 157 8.29 7.70 14.33
CA GLY A 157 9.11 6.67 14.98
C GLY A 157 8.51 5.27 14.92
N GLU A 158 7.18 5.14 15.00
CA GLU A 158 6.48 3.83 14.96
C GLU A 158 5.45 3.73 13.83
N GLN A 159 4.86 4.85 13.42
CA GLN A 159 3.83 4.89 12.39
C GLN A 159 3.84 6.24 11.67
N PHE A 160 3.27 6.25 10.47
CA PHE A 160 2.91 7.50 9.81
C PHE A 160 1.66 8.11 10.45
N VAL A 161 1.73 9.39 10.77
CA VAL A 161 0.61 10.17 11.28
C VAL A 161 0.27 11.24 10.26
N ARG A 162 -1.04 11.44 10.02
CA ARG A 162 -1.53 12.55 9.19
C ARG A 162 -1.15 13.87 9.85
N THR A 163 -0.37 14.68 9.16
CA THR A 163 -0.01 16.03 9.55
C THR A 163 -0.72 17.01 8.61
N GLU A 164 -1.21 18.13 9.14
CA GLU A 164 -1.71 19.19 8.28
C GLU A 164 -0.52 19.90 7.66
N CYS A 165 -0.59 20.20 6.35
CA CYS A 165 0.23 21.26 5.80
C CYS A 165 -0.27 22.56 6.45
N GLU A 166 0.32 22.97 7.58
CA GLU A 166 -0.03 24.25 8.19
C GLU A 166 0.18 25.34 7.13
N GLY A 167 -0.92 25.97 6.72
CA GLY A 167 -0.88 27.13 5.85
C GLY A 167 -0.04 28.21 6.51
N PHE A 168 1.06 28.57 5.85
CA PHE A 168 1.97 29.63 6.25
C PHE A 168 1.22 30.91 6.64
N GLY A 169 1.11 31.16 7.94
CA GLY A 169 1.10 32.49 8.52
C GLY A 169 2.52 33.07 8.48
N MET A 170 2.92 33.57 7.29
CA MET A 170 4.16 34.31 7.00
C MET A 170 5.52 33.58 7.13
N ALA A 171 6.27 33.70 6.03
CA ALA A 171 7.72 33.56 5.86
C ALA A 171 8.32 32.15 5.69
N ILE A 172 8.46 31.79 4.40
CA ILE A 172 9.54 31.03 3.74
C ILE A 172 9.88 29.65 4.34
N ILE A 173 9.42 28.60 3.66
CA ILE A 173 10.20 27.63 2.87
C ILE A 173 9.17 26.77 2.13
N GLU A 174 9.28 26.71 0.80
CA GLU A 174 8.47 25.81 -0.04
C GLU A 174 8.76 24.37 0.33
N ILE A 175 7.81 23.72 1.00
CA ILE A 175 7.58 22.27 0.90
C ILE A 175 6.06 22.09 0.93
N CYS A 176 5.48 21.83 -0.26
CA CYS A 176 4.32 20.98 -0.37
C CYS A 176 4.85 19.65 -0.85
#